data_AF-L7L5J2-F1
#
_entry.id   AF-L7L5J2-F1
#
_cell.length_a   1.000
_cell.length_b   1.000
_cell.length_c   1.000
_cell.angle_alpha   90.00
_cell.angle_beta   90.00
_cell.angle_gamma   90.00
#
_symmetry.space_group_name_H-M   'P 1'
#
loop_
_entity.id
_entity.type
_entity.pdbx_description
1 polymer ?
#
loop_
_entity_poly.entity_id
_entity_poly.type
_entity_poly.pdbx_seq_one_letter_code
_entity_poly.pdbx_strand_id
1 'polypeptide(L)' 'MAAQAARLSGDFGDPADHPATGQVRELLDQVIAIREATDGEFDLPSLAKRAELLAAAHDTLAAALED' A
#
# COMPACT_ATOMS: atom_id res chain seq x y z
N MET A 1 -9.30 -16.48 -8.38
CA MET A 1 -9.90 -15.27 -9.00
C MET A 1 -11.27 -14.96 -8.38
N ALA A 2 -12.33 -15.77 -8.55
CA ALA A 2 -13.67 -15.45 -8.02
C ALA A 2 -13.78 -15.35 -6.47
N ALA A 3 -13.06 -16.20 -5.74
CA ALA A 3 -13.06 -16.16 -4.26
C ALA A 3 -12.29 -14.96 -3.67
N GLN A 4 -11.48 -14.29 -4.47
CA GLN A 4 -10.69 -13.13 -4.04
C GLN A 4 -11.50 -11.84 -4.21
N ALA A 5 -12.25 -11.72 -5.31
CA ALA A 5 -13.24 -10.66 -5.51
C ALA A 5 -14.32 -10.67 -4.42
N ALA A 6 -14.90 -11.84 -4.12
CA ALA A 6 -15.93 -11.95 -3.07
C ALA A 6 -15.45 -11.59 -1.65
N ARG A 7 -14.14 -11.64 -1.39
CA ARG A 7 -13.57 -11.16 -0.12
C ARG A 7 -13.38 -9.65 -0.12
N LEU A 8 -13.19 -9.02 -1.28
CA LEU A 8 -12.99 -7.59 -1.46
C LEU A 8 -14.31 -6.81 -1.57
N SER A 9 -15.39 -7.46 -2.01
CA SER A 9 -16.72 -6.84 -2.15
C SER A 9 -17.64 -7.06 -0.94
N GLY A 10 -17.11 -7.53 0.19
CA GLY A 10 -17.87 -7.73 1.42
C GLY A 10 -18.10 -6.39 2.13
N ASP A 11 -19.27 -6.20 2.74
CA ASP A 11 -19.55 -5.04 3.60
C ASP A 11 -18.63 -5.11 4.83
N PHE A 12 -17.43 -4.54 4.71
CA PHE A 12 -16.48 -4.46 5.82
C PHE A 12 -17.01 -3.42 6.80
N GLY A 13 -17.52 -3.87 7.94
CA GLY A 13 -18.10 -2.99 8.95
C GLY A 13 -17.13 -1.90 9.42
N ASP A 14 -15.82 -2.18 9.47
CA ASP A 14 -14.76 -1.21 9.70
C ASP A 14 -13.82 -1.14 8.48
N PRO A 15 -13.58 0.04 7.89
CA PRO A 15 -12.57 0.24 6.84
C PRO A 15 -11.16 -0.27 7.22
N ALA A 16 -10.84 -0.34 8.51
CA ALA A 16 -9.59 -0.92 9.00
C ALA A 16 -9.49 -2.43 8.75
N ASP A 17 -10.62 -3.13 8.67
CA ASP A 17 -10.68 -4.57 8.39
C ASP A 17 -10.64 -4.89 6.89
N HIS A 18 -10.66 -3.86 6.04
CA HIS A 18 -10.54 -4.02 4.59
C HIS A 18 -9.14 -4.54 4.22
N PRO A 19 -9.01 -5.61 3.40
CA PRO A 19 -7.72 -6.21 3.05
C PRO A 19 -6.77 -5.25 2.32
N ALA A 20 -7.31 -4.26 1.59
CA ALA A 20 -6.52 -3.17 1.01
C ALA A 20 -5.78 -2.34 2.08
N THR A 21 -6.38 -2.15 3.26
CA THR A 21 -5.76 -1.41 4.37
C THR A 21 -4.52 -2.13 4.89
N GLY A 22 -4.57 -3.47 4.97
CA GLY A 22 -3.41 -4.30 5.32
C GLY A 22 -2.28 -4.19 4.29
N GLN A 23 -2.62 -4.30 3.01
CA GLN A 23 -1.65 -4.20 1.90
C GLN A 23 -0.98 -2.82 1.84
N VAL A 24 -1.76 -1.75 2.02
CA VAL A 24 -1.24 -0.37 2.05
C VAL A 24 -0.30 -0.17 3.22
N ARG A 25 -0.63 -0.72 4.40
CA ARG A 25 0.25 -0.64 5.56
C ARG A 25 1.61 -1.30 5.31
N GLU A 26 1.65 -2.48 4.70
CA GLU A 26 2.90 -3.15 4.33
C GLU A 26 3.75 -2.32 3.37
N LEU A 27 3.13 -1.65 2.40
CA LEU A 27 3.84 -0.77 1.46
C LEU A 27 4.39 0.48 2.16
N LEU A 28 3.65 1.06 3.10
CA LEU A 28 4.10 2.20 3.89
C LEU A 28 5.25 1.83 4.83
N ASP A 29 5.22 0.64 5.43
CA ASP A 29 6.32 0.14 6.27
C ASP A 29 7.61 -0.03 5.45
N GLN A 30 7.50 -0.50 4.21
CA GLN A 30 8.64 -0.55 3.28
C GLN A 30 9.20 0.85 2.95
N VAL A 31 8.33 1.85 2.77
CA VAL A 31 8.74 3.24 2.54
C VAL A 31 9.51 3.79 3.75
N ILE A 32 9.05 3.48 4.97
CA ILE A 32 9.71 3.87 6.22
C ILE A 32 11.07 3.19 6.35
N ALA A 33 11.16 1.88 6.10
CA ALA A 33 12.43 1.15 6.15
C ALA A 33 13.47 1.72 5.19
N ILE A 34 13.07 2.07 3.96
CA ILE A 34 13.97 2.71 2.99
C ILE A 34 14.41 4.10 3.50
N ARG A 35 13.53 4.83 4.20
CA ARG A 35 13.84 6.13 4.82
C ARG A 35 14.84 6.02 5.96
N GLU A 36 14.68 5.04 6.82
CA GLU A 36 15.59 4.81 7.93
C GLU A 36 16.96 4.30 7.47
N ALA A 37 16.99 3.47 6.42
CA ALA A 37 18.23 2.94 5.85
C ALA A 37 19.12 3.99 5.17
N THR A 38 18.58 5.16 4.81
CA THR A 38 19.33 6.20 4.06
C THR A 38 20.00 7.25 4.94
N ASP A 39 19.88 7.18 6.28
CA ASP A 39 20.59 7.99 7.29
C ASP A 39 20.91 9.46 6.90
N GLY A 40 19.95 10.15 6.26
CA GLY A 40 20.10 11.55 5.83
C GLY A 40 20.89 11.79 4.53
N GLU A 41 21.49 10.77 3.92
CA GLU A 41 22.09 10.84 2.60
C GLU A 41 21.02 10.79 1.50
N PHE A 42 21.12 11.70 0.53
CA PHE A 42 20.16 11.75 -0.57
C PHE A 42 20.46 10.64 -1.58
N ASP A 43 19.62 9.61 -1.58
CA ASP A 43 19.71 8.47 -2.48
C ASP A 43 18.55 8.46 -3.48
N LEU A 44 18.88 8.79 -4.75
CA LEU A 44 17.95 8.83 -5.89
C LEU A 44 17.27 7.48 -6.15
N PRO A 45 18.00 6.34 -6.21
CA PRO A 45 17.42 5.01 -6.22
C PRO A 45 16.38 4.75 -5.10
N SER A 46 16.71 5.08 -3.85
CA SER A 46 15.76 4.95 -2.74
C SER A 46 14.53 5.83 -2.89
N LEU A 47 14.69 7.06 -3.39
CA LEU A 47 13.57 7.96 -3.68
C LEU A 47 12.66 7.39 -4.78
N ALA A 48 13.22 6.87 -5.86
CA ALA A 48 12.47 6.23 -6.93
C ALA A 48 11.68 5.03 -6.39
N LYS A 49 12.30 4.21 -5.55
CA LYS A 49 11.62 3.06 -4.96
C LYS A 49 10.45 3.45 -4.04
N ARG A 50 10.61 4.51 -3.24
CA ARG A 50 9.51 5.03 -2.41
C ARG A 50 8.36 5.57 -3.25
N ALA A 51 8.66 6.24 -4.37
CA ALA A 51 7.63 6.74 -5.29
C ALA A 51 6.82 5.60 -5.91
N GLU A 52 7.47 4.51 -6.33
CA GLU A 52 6.78 3.31 -6.83
C GLU A 52 5.87 2.67 -5.77
N LEU A 53 6.38 2.49 -4.55
CA LEU A 53 5.62 1.88 -3.45
C LEU A 53 4.39 2.73 -3.07
N LEU A 54 4.55 4.06 -3.09
CA LEU A 54 3.45 4.98 -2.80
C LEU A 54 2.40 4.98 -3.92
N ALA A 55 2.82 4.91 -5.19
CA ALA A 55 1.91 4.75 -6.32
C ALA A 55 1.13 3.43 -6.22
N ALA A 56 1.79 2.32 -5.89
CA ALA A 56 1.13 1.03 -5.68
C ALA A 56 0.11 1.07 -4.53
N ALA A 57 0.42 1.77 -3.43
CA ALA A 57 -0.50 1.95 -2.32
C ALA A 57 -1.73 2.77 -2.72
N HIS A 58 -1.52 3.85 -3.48
CA HIS A 58 -2.60 4.66 -4.03
C HIS A 58 -3.49 3.83 -4.96
N ASP A 59 -2.92 3.08 -5.91
CA ASP A 59 -3.67 2.26 -6.86
C ASP A 59 -4.48 1.16 -6.16
N THR A 60 -3.91 0.57 -5.11
CA THR A 60 -4.60 -0.43 -4.26
C THR A 60 -5.80 0.17 -3.54
N LEU A 61 -5.68 1.40 -3.03
CA LEU A 61 -6.79 2.12 -2.41
C LEU A 61 -7.84 2.54 -3.44
N ALA A 62 -7.41 3.05 -4.59
CA ALA A 62 -8.31 3.49 -5.65
C ALA A 62 -9.15 2.31 -6.18
N ALA A 63 -8.52 1.17 -6.45
CA ALA A 63 -9.21 -0.03 -6.87
C ALA A 63 -10.20 -0.55 -5.82
N ALA A 64 -9.91 -0.38 -4.53
CA ALA A 64 -10.81 -0.75 -3.45
C ALA A 64 -11.99 0.22 -3.26
N LEU A 65 -11.90 1.45 -3.76
CA LEU A 65 -12.96 2.47 -3.69
C LEU A 65 -13.87 2.50 -4.93
N GLU A 66 -13.39 1.94 -6.06
CA GLU A 66 -14.15 1.84 -7.31
C GLU A 66 -15.04 0.57 -7.38
N ASP A 67 -14.83 -0.40 -6.49
CA ASP A 67 -15.59 -1.65 -6.35
C ASP A 67 -16.77 -1.50 -5.38
#